data_AF-A0A327HJY7-F1
#
_entry.id   AF-A0A327HJY7-F1
#
_cell.length_a   1.000
_cell.length_b   1.000
_cell.length_c   1.000
_cell.angle_alpha   90.00
_cell.angle_beta   90.00
_cell.angle_gamma   90.00
#
_symmetry.space_group_name_H-M   'P 1'
#
loop_
_entity.id
_entity.type
_entity.pdbx_description
1 polymer ?
#
loop_
_entity_poly.entity_id
_entity_poly.type
_entity_poly.pdbx_seq_one_letter_code
_entity_poly.pdbx_strand_id
1 'polypeptide(L)' 'MPELLGNSYTYSRTWDDIERMLDKAERKLNFHRIKMSENQIKSKEWVFHARNYKALEGVVKTLKWTLGDRNIKDPLN' A
#
# COMPACT_ATOMS: atom_id res chain seq x y z
N MET A 1 -20.08 -19.03 -13.70
CA MET A 1 -19.11 -17.92 -13.50
C MET A 1 -19.11 -17.27 -12.10
N PRO A 2 -20.11 -17.45 -11.20
CA PRO A 2 -19.94 -17.07 -9.79
C PRO A 2 -19.04 -18.03 -9.00
N GLU A 3 -19.04 -19.31 -9.36
CA GLU A 3 -18.38 -20.38 -8.59
C GLU A 3 -16.85 -20.38 -8.68
N LEU A 4 -16.25 -19.72 -9.69
CA LEU A 4 -14.78 -19.67 -9.87
C LEU A 4 -14.10 -18.58 -9.02
N LEU A 5 -14.83 -17.55 -8.59
CA LEU A 5 -14.31 -16.48 -7.72
C LEU A 5 -14.49 -16.80 -6.23
N GLY A 6 -15.48 -17.63 -5.89
CA GLY A 6 -15.83 -17.95 -4.51
C GLY A 6 -14.75 -18.66 -3.71
N ASN A 7 -13.77 -19.30 -4.36
CA ASN A 7 -12.73 -20.09 -3.69
C ASN A 7 -11.40 -19.33 -3.46
N SER A 8 -11.19 -18.19 -4.11
CA SER A 8 -9.93 -17.43 -4.04
C SER A 8 -9.99 -16.19 -3.14
N TYR A 9 -11.20 -15.73 -2.79
CA TYR A 9 -11.41 -14.51 -2.01
C TYR A 9 -12.26 -14.81 -0.78
N THR A 10 -11.85 -14.27 0.37
CA THR A 10 -12.55 -14.53 1.64
C THR A 10 -13.84 -13.74 1.78
N TYR A 11 -13.99 -12.60 1.09
CA TYR A 11 -15.09 -11.62 1.19
C TYR A 11 -15.48 -11.18 2.62
N SER A 12 -14.77 -11.63 3.65
CA SER A 12 -15.06 -11.46 5.07
C SER A 12 -14.22 -10.37 5.74
N ARG A 13 -13.47 -9.57 4.97
CA ARG A 13 -12.63 -8.50 5.50
C ARG A 13 -13.51 -7.41 6.11
N THR A 14 -13.22 -7.04 7.35
CA THR A 14 -13.90 -5.96 8.07
C THR A 14 -13.24 -4.62 7.80
N TRP A 15 -13.91 -3.52 8.18
CA TRP A 15 -13.32 -2.18 8.15
C TRP A 15 -12.06 -2.10 9.02
N ASP A 16 -12.10 -2.65 10.24
CA ASP A 16 -10.94 -2.71 11.13
C ASP A 16 -9.74 -3.46 10.50
N ASP A 17 -9.98 -4.47 9.66
CA ASP A 17 -8.91 -5.18 8.97
C ASP A 17 -8.23 -4.28 7.92
N ILE A 18 -9.02 -3.46 7.23
CA ILE A 18 -8.55 -2.51 6.20
C ILE A 18 -7.78 -1.38 6.88
N GLU A 19 -8.27 -0.83 7.99
CA GLU A 19 -7.58 0.19 8.78
C GLU A 19 -6.26 -0.33 9.35
N ARG A 20 -6.25 -1.55 9.90
CA ARG A 20 -5.01 -2.21 10.36
C ARG A 20 -4.02 -2.45 9.21
N MET A 21 -4.51 -2.76 8.02
CA MET A 21 -3.64 -2.91 6.85
C MET A 21 -3.07 -1.56 6.41
N LEU A 22 -3.86 -0.49 6.48
CA LEU A 22 -3.42 0.87 6.17
C LEU A 22 -2.29 1.31 7.11
N ASP A 23 -2.44 1.15 8.44
CA ASP A 23 -1.38 1.48 9.41
C ASP A 23 -0.08 0.70 9.11
N LYS A 24 -0.19 -0.60 8.81
CA LYS A 24 0.97 -1.43 8.43
C LYS A 24 1.64 -0.94 7.14
N ALA A 25 0.85 -0.57 6.14
CA ALA A 25 1.34 -0.08 4.86
C ALA A 25 2.08 1.26 5.03
N GLU A 26 1.52 2.19 5.80
CA GLU A 26 2.14 3.49 6.11
C GLU A 26 3.45 3.34 6.88
N ARG A 27 3.51 2.43 7.87
CA ARG A 27 4.76 2.12 8.59
C ARG A 27 5.85 1.59 7.66
N LYS A 28 5.50 0.64 6.78
CA LYS A 28 6.45 0.10 5.78
C LYS A 28 6.89 1.18 4.79
N LEU A 29 5.96 2.02 4.34
CA LEU A 29 6.25 3.14 3.45
C LEU A 29 7.28 4.08 4.10
N ASN A 30 7.05 4.46 5.36
CA ASN A 30 7.97 5.30 6.11
C ASN A 30 9.34 4.63 6.34
N PHE A 31 9.37 3.33 6.60
CA PHE A 31 10.63 2.57 6.69
C PHE A 31 11.45 2.68 5.40
N HIS A 32 10.85 2.43 4.24
CA HIS A 32 11.56 2.56 2.95
C HIS A 32 11.99 4.00 2.68
N ARG A 33 11.19 5.00 3.09
CA ARG A 33 11.55 6.42 3.00
C ARG A 33 12.82 6.74 3.79
N ILE A 34 12.89 6.29 5.04
CA ILE A 34 14.06 6.49 5.92
C ILE A 34 15.28 5.77 5.33
N LYS A 35 15.12 4.53 4.90
CA LYS A 35 16.22 3.77 4.27
C LYS A 35 16.72 4.41 2.99
N MET A 36 15.88 5.05 2.19
CA MET A 36 16.36 5.86 1.07
C MET A 36 17.22 7.05 1.52
N SER A 37 16.90 7.72 2.63
CA SER A 37 17.72 8.84 3.13
C SER A 37 19.06 8.40 3.71
N GLU A 38 19.17 7.14 4.17
CA GLU A 38 20.41 6.57 4.71
C GLU A 38 21.36 6.06 3.61
N ASN A 39 20.89 5.92 2.37
CA ASN A 39 21.66 5.34 1.26
C ASN A 39 21.95 6.37 0.16
N GLN A 40 23.10 6.22 -0.49
CA GLN A 40 23.45 7.05 -1.64
C GLN A 40 22.42 6.89 -2.77
N ILE A 41 21.94 8.00 -3.31
CA ILE A 41 21.03 8.02 -4.45
C ILE A 41 21.59 7.17 -5.61
N LYS A 42 20.73 6.34 -6.22
CA LYS A 42 21.05 5.36 -7.29
C LYS A 42 21.93 4.16 -6.88
N SER A 43 22.35 4.04 -5.62
CA SER A 43 22.93 2.78 -5.13
C SER A 43 21.91 1.63 -5.23
N LYS A 44 22.39 0.38 -5.26
CA LYS A 44 21.52 -0.80 -5.34
C LYS A 44 20.50 -0.83 -4.19
N GLU A 45 20.95 -0.55 -2.97
CA GLU A 45 20.10 -0.45 -1.78
C GLU A 45 19.08 0.67 -1.91
N TRP A 46 19.50 1.86 -2.34
CA TRP A 46 18.58 2.97 -2.57
C TRP A 46 17.49 2.63 -3.58
N VAL A 47 17.85 2.01 -4.71
CA VAL A 47 16.89 1.60 -5.76
C VAL A 47 15.92 0.54 -5.24
N PHE A 48 16.39 -0.40 -4.42
CA PHE A 48 15.53 -1.38 -3.76
C PHE A 48 14.48 -0.70 -2.88
N HIS A 49 14.90 0.25 -2.03
CA HIS A 49 13.96 0.97 -1.17
C HIS A 49 13.03 1.89 -1.97
N ALA A 50 13.52 2.55 -3.02
CA ALA A 50 12.71 3.42 -3.88
C ALA A 50 11.59 2.66 -4.61
N ARG A 51 11.87 1.46 -5.13
CA ARG A 51 10.85 0.62 -5.78
C ARG A 51 9.75 0.20 -4.81
N ASN A 52 10.13 -0.26 -3.61
CA ASN A 52 9.18 -0.65 -2.58
C ASN A 52 8.37 0.54 -2.06
N TYR A 53 9.03 1.69 -1.84
CA TYR A 53 8.36 2.93 -1.48
C TYR A 53 7.28 3.27 -2.50
N LYS A 54 7.62 3.27 -3.80
CA LYS A 54 6.66 3.61 -4.85
C LYS A 54 5.49 2.62 -4.94
N ALA A 55 5.75 1.32 -4.80
CA ALA A 55 4.70 0.31 -4.76
C ALA A 55 3.73 0.54 -3.57
N LEU A 56 4.28 0.86 -2.39
CA LEU A 56 3.50 1.12 -1.19
C LEU A 56 2.68 2.42 -1.27
N GLU A 57 3.14 3.45 -1.99
CA GLU A 57 2.33 4.65 -2.23
C GLU A 57 0.99 4.30 -2.89
N GLY A 58 1.03 3.40 -3.90
CA GLY A 58 -0.19 2.91 -4.54
C GLY A 58 -1.09 2.14 -3.58
N VAL A 59 -0.53 1.23 -2.79
CA VAL A 59 -1.28 0.46 -1.77
C VAL A 59 -1.95 1.40 -0.76
N VAL A 60 -1.22 2.38 -0.23
CA VAL A 60 -1.75 3.36 0.73
C VAL A 60 -2.86 4.20 0.09
N LYS A 61 -2.66 4.69 -1.13
CA LYS A 61 -3.68 5.46 -1.87
C LYS A 61 -4.96 4.64 -2.05
N THR A 62 -4.85 3.37 -2.45
CA THR A 62 -6.00 2.48 -2.64
C THR A 62 -6.74 2.22 -1.33
N LEU A 63 -6.02 1.92 -0.23
CA LEU A 63 -6.66 1.66 1.07
C LEU A 63 -7.38 2.91 1.61
N LYS A 64 -6.78 4.09 1.47
CA LYS A 64 -7.42 5.36 1.86
C LYS A 64 -8.66 5.65 1.03
N TRP A 65 -8.61 5.41 -0.29
CA TRP A 65 -9.79 5.49 -1.15
C TRP A 65 -10.87 4.49 -0.72
N THR A 66 -10.51 3.24 -0.41
CA THR A 66 -11.45 2.22 0.09
C THR A 66 -12.15 2.66 1.37
N LEU A 67 -11.43 3.33 2.28
CA LEU A 67 -11.98 3.88 3.52
C LEU A 67 -12.76 5.20 3.33
N GLY A 68 -12.79 5.76 2.11
CA GLY A 68 -13.55 6.97 1.80
C GLY A 68 -12.85 8.28 2.14
N ASP A 69 -11.52 8.34 2.05
CA ASP A 69 -10.77 9.60 2.17
C ASP A 69 -11.29 10.63 1.16
N ARG A 70 -11.83 11.74 1.68
CA ARG A 70 -12.47 12.81 0.88
C ARG A 70 -11.52 13.51 -0.07
N ASN A 71 -10.22 13.38 0.14
CA ASN A 71 -9.20 13.98 -0.72
C ASN A 71 -8.79 13.08 -1.89
N ILE A 72 -9.24 11.81 -1.91
CA ILE A 72 -8.89 10.85 -2.96
C ILE A 72 -10.15 10.49 -3.74
N LYS A 73 -10.28 11.05 -4.94
CA LYS A 73 -11.42 10.78 -5.82
C LYS A 73 -11.36 9.39 -6.45
N ASP A 74 -10.18 8.99 -6.88
CA ASP A 74 -9.92 7.76 -7.64
C ASP A 74 -8.54 7.18 -7.20
N PRO A 75 -8.43 5.89 -6.89
CA PRO A 75 -7.16 5.30 -6.46
C PRO A 75 -6.11 5.24 -7.58
N LEU A 76 -6.52 5.37 -8.85
CA LEU A 76 -5.65 5.23 -10.02
C LEU A 76 -5.23 6.57 -10.63
N ASN A 77 -5.97 7.65 -10.38
CA ASN A 77 -5.75 8.97 -10.99
C ASN A 77 -5.45 10.03 -9.92
#